data_AF-A0A0G4LFN7-F1
#
_entry.id   AF-A0A0G4LFN7-F1
#
_cell.length_a   1.000
_cell.length_b   1.000
_cell.length_c   1.000
_cell.angle_alpha   90.00
_cell.angle_beta   90.00
_cell.angle_gamma   90.00
#
_symmetry.space_group_name_H-M   'P 1'
#
loop_
_entity.id
_entity.type
_entity.pdbx_description
1 polymer ?
#
loop_
_entity_poly.entity_id
_entity_poly.type
_entity_poly.pdbx_seq_one_letter_code
_entity_poly.pdbx_strand_id
1 'polypeptide(L)'
;MADAMSCLHTALHRLGLLRPQPRPYSTDELRYETRMKPFAVISHPALPTFAEFTAGTRQPETSTADLLRLAERGLAGSKKALEAVGRLSEAEAFSVGSHARWLPGVKGALKSCIATGLAVSVLQKALDRAGEGGDLKLRAEVPTPDKAYHEWWLVPRIL
;
A
#
# COMPACT_ATOMS: atom_id res chain seq x y z
N MET A 1 3.94 -6.32 -3.40
CA MET A 1 3.33 -5.67 -2.21
C MET A 1 3.03 -4.20 -2.45
N ALA A 2 3.97 -3.41 -2.99
CA ALA A 2 3.76 -2.00 -3.31
C ALA A 2 2.52 -1.76 -4.20
N ASP A 3 2.35 -2.53 -5.27
CA ASP A 3 1.20 -2.37 -6.17
C ASP A 3 -0.14 -2.64 -5.47
N ALA A 4 -0.19 -3.67 -4.62
CA ALA A 4 -1.39 -3.99 -3.86
C ALA A 4 -1.74 -2.91 -2.83
N MET A 5 -0.73 -2.38 -2.15
CA MET A 5 -0.86 -1.23 -1.25
C MET A 5 -1.35 0.02 -1.98
N SER A 6 -0.83 0.27 -3.19
CA SER A 6 -1.25 1.38 -4.05
C SER A 6 -2.73 1.24 -4.43
N CYS A 7 -3.14 0.07 -4.94
CA CYS A 7 -4.53 -0.22 -5.27
C CYS A 7 -5.47 -0.06 -4.06
N LEU A 8 -5.06 -0.55 -2.88
CA LEU A 8 -5.82 -0.39 -1.63
C LEU A 8 -5.99 1.09 -1.25
N HIS A 9 -4.93 1.90 -1.32
CA HIS A 9 -5.01 3.32 -1.00
C HIS A 9 -5.89 4.08 -2.01
N THR A 10 -5.79 3.76 -3.31
CA THR A 10 -6.68 4.33 -4.33
C THR A 10 -8.14 3.97 -4.06
N ALA A 11 -8.44 2.72 -3.69
CA ALA A 11 -9.79 2.30 -3.33
C ALA A 11 -10.31 3.06 -2.09
N LEU A 12 -9.52 3.14 -1.01
CA LEU A 12 -9.87 3.87 0.21
C LEU A 12 -10.13 5.36 -0.04
N HIS A 13 -9.33 5.98 -0.92
CA HIS A 13 -9.51 7.37 -1.31
C HIS A 13 -10.82 7.57 -2.10
N ARG A 14 -11.12 6.71 -3.08
CA ARG A 14 -12.37 6.77 -3.86
C ARG A 14 -13.62 6.59 -3.03
N LEU A 15 -13.54 5.72 -2.01
CA LEU A 15 -14.64 5.47 -1.08
C LEU A 15 -14.74 6.55 0.01
N GLY A 16 -13.89 7.58 -0.01
CA GLY A 16 -13.90 8.68 0.96
C GLY A 16 -13.47 8.27 2.38
N LEU A 17 -12.94 7.06 2.55
CA LEU A 17 -12.49 6.49 3.82
C LEU A 17 -11.14 7.08 4.27
N LEU A 18 -10.29 7.44 3.31
CA LEU A 18 -9.06 8.21 3.53
C LEU A 18 -9.14 9.51 2.74
N ARG A 19 -9.36 10.63 3.44
CA ARG A 19 -9.41 11.96 2.84
C ARG A 19 -8.19 12.79 3.24
N PRO A 20 -7.49 13.42 2.28
CA PRO A 20 -6.49 14.41 2.59
C PRO A 20 -7.11 15.56 3.41
N GLN A 21 -6.42 16.00 4.45
CA GLN A 21 -6.83 17.17 5.23
C GLN A 21 -6.78 18.43 4.36
N PRO A 22 -7.72 19.38 4.48
CA PRO A 22 -7.67 20.64 3.76
C PRO A 22 -6.39 21.42 4.11
N ARG A 23 -5.68 21.94 3.10
CA ARG A 23 -4.47 22.75 3.30
C ARG A 23 -4.59 24.04 2.49
N PRO A 24 -4.94 25.19 3.11
CA PRO A 24 -5.21 26.42 2.36
C PRO A 24 -3.97 27.03 1.70
N TYR A 25 -2.77 26.72 2.19
CA TYR A 25 -1.50 27.28 1.71
C TYR A 25 -0.68 26.30 0.85
N SER A 26 -1.32 25.29 0.25
CA SER A 26 -0.60 24.25 -0.51
C SER A 26 -1.48 23.59 -1.56
N THR A 27 -0.92 23.33 -2.75
CA THR A 27 -1.54 22.54 -3.80
C THR A 27 -0.97 21.12 -3.84
N ASP A 28 -1.68 20.19 -4.48
CA ASP A 28 -1.23 18.80 -4.66
C ASP A 28 0.10 18.75 -5.43
N GLU A 29 0.26 19.62 -6.45
CA GLU A 29 1.47 19.74 -7.28
C GLU A 29 2.69 20.21 -6.47
N LEU A 30 2.56 21.26 -5.65
CA LEU A 30 3.66 21.73 -4.80
C LEU A 30 4.12 20.66 -3.80
N ARG A 31 3.18 19.82 -3.31
CA ARG A 31 3.53 18.70 -2.43
C ARG A 31 4.22 17.58 -3.22
N TYR A 32 3.75 17.29 -4.42
CA TYR A 32 4.40 16.35 -5.32
C TYR A 32 5.86 16.76 -5.58
N GLU A 33 6.10 18.00 -5.99
CA GLU A 33 7.46 18.53 -6.23
C GLU A 33 8.33 18.41 -4.98
N THR A 34 7.80 18.81 -3.82
CA THR A 34 8.54 18.71 -2.55
C THR A 34 8.90 17.27 -2.21
N ARG A 35 8.02 16.29 -2.49
CA ARG A 35 8.28 14.87 -2.23
C ARG A 35 9.19 14.22 -3.26
N MET A 36 9.18 14.72 -4.49
CA MET A 36 10.01 14.19 -5.56
C MET A 36 11.36 14.89 -5.71
N LYS A 37 11.57 16.02 -5.04
CA LYS A 37 12.82 16.81 -5.07
C LYS A 37 14.10 15.98 -4.87
N PRO A 38 14.18 14.99 -3.94
CA PRO A 38 15.39 14.17 -3.81
C PRO A 38 15.75 13.37 -5.06
N PHE A 39 14.76 13.05 -5.90
CA PHE A 39 14.93 12.26 -7.11
C PHE A 39 15.09 13.11 -8.38
N ALA A 40 14.85 14.43 -8.30
CA ALA A 40 14.89 15.33 -9.46
C ALA A 40 16.27 15.43 -10.14
N VAL A 41 17.35 15.13 -9.40
CA VAL A 41 18.72 15.11 -9.94
C VAL A 41 19.07 13.80 -10.67
N ILE A 42 18.23 12.77 -10.52
CA ILE A 42 18.45 11.46 -11.16
C ILE A 42 17.92 11.54 -12.58
N SER A 43 18.81 11.36 -13.55
CA SER A 43 18.44 11.43 -14.97
C SER A 43 17.71 10.17 -15.46
N HIS A 44 18.01 9.01 -14.88
CA HIS A 44 17.44 7.72 -15.28
C HIS A 44 17.19 6.80 -14.06
N PRO A 45 15.99 6.23 -13.90
CA PRO A 45 14.77 6.52 -14.66
C PRO A 45 14.30 7.97 -14.44
N ALA A 46 13.74 8.57 -15.49
CA ALA A 46 13.22 9.94 -15.39
C ALA A 46 12.06 10.00 -14.38
N LEU A 47 12.01 11.08 -13.62
CA LEU A 47 10.92 11.33 -12.69
C LEU A 47 9.62 11.55 -13.48
N PRO A 48 8.50 10.91 -13.12
CA PRO A 48 7.23 11.20 -13.76
C PRO A 48 6.82 12.66 -13.54
N THR A 49 6.06 13.20 -14.47
CA THR A 49 5.40 14.50 -14.29
C THR A 49 4.26 14.39 -13.26
N PHE A 50 3.81 15.52 -12.72
CA PHE A 50 2.66 15.54 -11.80
C PHE A 50 1.39 14.97 -12.44
N ALA A 51 1.19 15.21 -13.74
CA ALA A 51 0.06 14.68 -14.51
C ALA A 51 0.12 13.14 -14.61
N GLU A 52 1.27 12.57 -14.95
CA GLU A 52 1.47 11.11 -15.02
C GLU A 52 1.30 10.46 -13.65
N PHE A 53 1.86 11.06 -12.59
CA PHE A 53 1.68 10.60 -11.23
C PHE A 53 0.19 10.60 -10.83
N THR A 54 -0.54 11.66 -11.17
CA THR A 54 -1.98 11.78 -10.86
C THR A 54 -2.80 10.75 -11.63
N ALA A 55 -2.52 10.54 -12.92
CA ALA A 55 -3.18 9.52 -13.72
C ALA A 55 -2.92 8.11 -13.16
N GLY A 56 -1.65 7.79 -12.84
CA GLY A 56 -1.24 6.50 -12.29
C GLY A 56 -1.77 6.21 -10.88
N THR A 57 -1.98 7.24 -10.06
CA THR A 57 -2.55 7.08 -8.71
C THR A 57 -4.07 7.04 -8.70
N ARG A 58 -4.74 7.85 -9.54
CA ARG A 58 -6.21 7.89 -9.61
C ARG A 58 -6.78 6.71 -10.40
N GLN A 59 -6.06 6.21 -11.40
CA GLN A 59 -6.44 5.09 -12.28
C GLN A 59 -7.91 5.16 -12.78
N PRO A 60 -8.36 6.28 -13.35
CA PRO A 60 -9.78 6.54 -13.60
C PRO A 60 -10.48 5.45 -14.43
N GLU A 61 -9.75 4.80 -15.34
CA GLU A 61 -10.27 3.75 -16.23
C GLU A 61 -10.54 2.40 -15.53
N THR A 62 -10.02 2.19 -14.32
CA THR A 62 -10.18 0.92 -13.59
C THR A 62 -11.20 1.09 -12.46
N SER A 63 -12.18 0.19 -12.39
CA SER A 63 -13.21 0.21 -11.32
C SER A 63 -12.60 -0.04 -9.93
N THR A 64 -13.27 0.40 -8.86
CA THR A 64 -12.80 0.13 -7.49
C THR A 64 -12.78 -1.36 -7.15
N ALA A 65 -13.75 -2.14 -7.63
CA ALA A 65 -13.78 -3.59 -7.43
C ALA A 65 -12.60 -4.27 -8.16
N ASP A 66 -12.26 -3.79 -9.35
CA ASP A 66 -11.14 -4.29 -10.16
C ASP A 66 -9.80 -4.00 -9.50
N LEU A 67 -9.63 -2.79 -8.93
CA LEU A 67 -8.45 -2.44 -8.13
C LEU A 67 -8.25 -3.39 -6.94
N LEU A 68 -9.32 -3.73 -6.22
CA LEU A 68 -9.24 -4.66 -5.09
C LEU A 68 -8.86 -6.08 -5.55
N ARG A 69 -9.39 -6.54 -6.70
CA ARG A 69 -8.99 -7.82 -7.31
C ARG A 69 -7.53 -7.82 -7.75
N LEU A 70 -7.04 -6.71 -8.32
CA LEU A 70 -5.62 -6.55 -8.66
C LEU A 70 -4.73 -6.57 -7.41
N ALA A 71 -5.17 -5.92 -6.33
CA ALA A 71 -4.46 -5.94 -5.05
C ALA A 71 -4.34 -7.37 -4.49
N GLU A 72 -5.43 -8.14 -4.51
CA GLU A 72 -5.45 -9.54 -4.06
C GLU A 72 -4.47 -10.41 -4.87
N ARG A 73 -4.47 -10.27 -6.20
CA ARG A 73 -3.53 -10.98 -7.09
C ARG A 73 -2.07 -10.62 -6.77
N GLY A 74 -1.77 -9.33 -6.58
CA GLY A 74 -0.44 -8.85 -6.23
C GLY A 74 0.06 -9.32 -4.85
N LEU A 75 -0.87 -9.58 -3.91
CA LEU A 75 -0.55 -10.10 -2.59
C LEU A 75 -0.22 -11.58 -2.59
N ALA A 76 -0.89 -12.39 -3.43
CA ALA A 76 -0.69 -13.84 -3.46
C ALA A 76 0.80 -14.21 -3.71
N GLY A 77 1.42 -13.58 -4.71
CA GLY A 77 2.84 -13.77 -4.99
C GLY A 77 3.75 -13.25 -3.86
N SER A 78 3.43 -12.07 -3.32
CA SER A 78 4.21 -11.44 -2.24
C SER A 78 4.21 -12.30 -0.97
N LYS A 79 3.06 -12.85 -0.58
CA LYS A 79 2.92 -13.71 0.59
C LYS A 79 3.77 -14.97 0.44
N LYS A 80 3.65 -15.68 -0.69
CA LYS A 80 4.41 -16.90 -0.96
C LYS A 80 5.92 -16.63 -0.94
N ALA A 81 6.36 -15.52 -1.55
CA ALA A 81 7.77 -15.15 -1.55
C ALA A 81 8.30 -14.87 -0.14
N LEU A 82 7.56 -14.10 0.68
CA LEU A 82 7.97 -13.78 2.05
C LEU A 82 7.95 -15.02 2.96
N GLU A 83 7.00 -15.95 2.77
CA GLU A 83 6.99 -17.23 3.48
C GLU A 83 8.18 -18.11 3.12
N ALA A 84 8.55 -18.16 1.84
CA ALA A 84 9.72 -18.91 1.38
C ALA A 84 11.02 -18.31 1.94
N VAL A 85 11.19 -17.00 1.79
CA VAL A 85 12.39 -16.28 2.27
C VAL A 85 12.51 -16.37 3.80
N GLY A 86 11.40 -16.29 4.53
CA GLY A 86 11.41 -16.42 6.00
C GLY A 86 11.78 -17.82 6.54
N ARG A 87 11.92 -18.83 5.67
CA ARG A 87 12.35 -20.19 6.02
C ARG A 87 13.80 -20.50 5.66
N LEU A 88 14.45 -19.63 4.88
CA LEU A 88 15.84 -19.81 4.48
C LEU A 88 16.76 -19.71 5.70
N SER A 89 17.77 -20.56 5.73
CA SER A 89 18.88 -20.46 6.68
C SER A 89 19.72 -19.20 6.43
N GLU A 90 20.62 -18.88 7.38
CA GLU A 90 21.48 -17.69 7.25
C GLU A 90 22.33 -17.72 5.98
N ALA A 91 22.83 -18.90 5.60
CA ALA A 91 23.64 -19.11 4.41
C ALA A 91 22.81 -18.97 3.12
N GLU A 92 21.64 -19.61 3.07
CA GLU A 92 20.74 -19.54 1.89
C GLU A 92 20.19 -18.12 1.67
N ALA A 93 19.94 -17.38 2.76
CA ALA A 93 19.48 -16.00 2.71
C ALA A 93 20.62 -14.97 2.56
N PHE A 94 21.89 -15.41 2.48
CA PHE A 94 23.07 -14.54 2.45
C PHE A 94 23.08 -13.49 3.59
N SER A 95 22.65 -13.91 4.78
CA SER A 95 22.45 -13.04 5.94
C SER A 95 23.31 -13.42 7.14
N VAL A 96 24.36 -14.21 6.92
CA VAL A 96 25.32 -14.61 7.97
C VAL A 96 25.82 -13.38 8.73
N GLY A 97 25.72 -13.43 10.07
CA GLY A 97 26.09 -12.32 10.96
C GLY A 97 25.05 -11.22 11.12
N SER A 98 23.94 -11.24 10.37
CA SER A 98 22.82 -10.28 10.51
C SER A 98 21.44 -10.94 10.53
N HIS A 99 21.36 -12.26 10.38
CA HIS A 99 20.12 -13.02 10.25
C HIS A 99 19.13 -12.77 11.39
N ALA A 100 19.63 -12.73 12.63
CA ALA A 100 18.82 -12.46 13.83
C ALA A 100 18.09 -11.10 13.76
N ARG A 101 18.68 -10.08 13.12
CA ARG A 101 18.07 -8.76 12.92
C ARG A 101 17.19 -8.71 11.66
N TRP A 102 17.60 -9.41 10.60
CA TRP A 102 16.90 -9.44 9.32
C TRP A 102 15.58 -10.24 9.37
N LEU A 103 15.58 -11.41 10.01
CA LEU A 103 14.44 -12.33 10.04
C LEU A 103 13.16 -11.72 10.65
N PRO A 104 13.22 -10.94 11.76
CA PRO A 104 12.06 -10.20 12.25
C PRO A 104 11.47 -9.23 11.22
N GLY A 105 12.30 -8.58 10.40
CA GLY A 105 11.85 -7.69 9.33
C GLY A 105 11.06 -8.46 8.26
N VAL A 106 11.58 -9.60 7.79
CA VAL A 106 10.86 -10.47 6.84
C VAL A 106 9.52 -10.94 7.41
N LYS A 107 9.51 -11.37 8.68
CA LYS A 107 8.28 -11.80 9.38
C LYS A 107 7.29 -10.63 9.55
N GLY A 108 7.77 -9.42 9.82
CA GLY A 108 6.96 -8.20 9.91
C GLY A 108 6.35 -7.83 8.55
N ALA A 109 7.13 -7.93 7.47
CA ALA A 109 6.62 -7.74 6.11
C ALA A 109 5.56 -8.80 5.76
N LEU A 110 5.76 -10.07 6.14
CA LEU A 110 4.76 -11.12 5.95
C LEU A 110 3.45 -10.82 6.70
N LYS A 111 3.53 -10.39 7.97
CA LYS A 111 2.35 -9.94 8.74
C LYS A 111 1.64 -8.77 8.06
N SER A 112 2.40 -7.81 7.52
CA SER A 112 1.85 -6.68 6.76
C SER A 112 1.14 -7.18 5.50
N CYS A 113 1.73 -8.13 4.76
CA CYS A 113 1.09 -8.75 3.60
C CYS A 113 -0.28 -9.36 3.93
N ILE A 114 -0.34 -10.10 5.02
CA ILE A 114 -1.57 -10.76 5.49
C ILE A 114 -2.60 -9.71 5.90
N ALA A 115 -2.18 -8.67 6.64
CA ALA A 115 -3.06 -7.58 7.05
C ALA A 115 -3.63 -6.82 5.84
N THR A 116 -2.84 -6.56 4.79
CA THR A 116 -3.31 -5.93 3.55
C THR A 116 -4.36 -6.82 2.87
N GLY A 117 -4.15 -8.14 2.84
CA GLY A 117 -5.13 -9.09 2.30
C GLY A 117 -6.46 -9.07 3.05
N LEU A 118 -6.40 -9.05 4.39
CA LEU A 118 -7.60 -8.92 5.22
C LEU A 118 -8.34 -7.60 4.96
N ALA A 119 -7.61 -6.48 4.85
CA ALA A 119 -8.20 -5.18 4.53
C ALA A 119 -8.91 -5.18 3.16
N VAL A 120 -8.27 -5.76 2.13
CA VAL A 120 -8.87 -5.92 0.79
C VAL A 120 -10.15 -6.75 0.86
N SER A 121 -10.11 -7.90 1.54
CA SER A 121 -11.29 -8.77 1.68
C SER A 121 -12.44 -8.13 2.46
N VAL A 122 -12.14 -7.30 3.47
CA VAL A 122 -13.18 -6.54 4.21
C VAL A 122 -13.85 -5.54 3.27
N LEU A 123 -13.08 -4.79 2.46
CA LEU A 123 -13.65 -3.84 1.51
C LEU A 123 -14.47 -4.50 0.42
N GLN A 124 -13.99 -5.61 -0.16
CA GLN A 124 -14.75 -6.36 -1.16
C GLN A 124 -16.12 -6.77 -0.60
N LYS A 125 -16.15 -7.41 0.58
CA LYS A 125 -17.40 -7.82 1.23
C LYS A 125 -18.30 -6.64 1.57
N ALA A 126 -17.73 -5.50 1.95
CA ALA A 126 -18.51 -4.31 2.28
C ALA A 126 -19.12 -3.69 1.01
N LEU A 127 -18.40 -3.68 -0.11
CA LEU A 127 -18.92 -3.24 -1.41
C LEU A 127 -20.04 -4.15 -1.91
N ASP A 128 -19.86 -5.47 -1.80
CA ASP A 128 -20.88 -6.46 -2.18
C ASP A 128 -22.18 -6.28 -1.38
N ARG A 129 -22.08 -5.87 -0.11
CA ARG A 129 -23.23 -5.62 0.78
C ARG A 129 -23.89 -4.27 0.56
N ALA A 130 -23.11 -3.23 0.29
CA ALA A 130 -23.60 -1.87 0.15
C ALA A 130 -24.32 -1.64 -1.19
N GLY A 131 -24.00 -2.42 -2.23
CA GLY A 131 -24.47 -2.17 -3.58
C GLY A 131 -23.93 -0.85 -4.15
N GLU A 132 -24.43 -0.42 -5.32
CA GLU A 132 -24.03 0.86 -5.90
C GLU A 132 -24.60 2.03 -5.08
N GLY A 133 -23.74 2.75 -4.36
CA GLY A 133 -24.08 3.98 -3.65
C GLY A 133 -24.48 3.83 -2.18
N GLY A 134 -24.37 2.63 -1.60
CA GLY A 134 -24.61 2.41 -0.18
C GLY A 134 -23.47 2.95 0.70
N ASP A 135 -23.83 3.55 1.84
CA ASP A 135 -22.84 3.95 2.86
C ASP A 135 -22.21 2.70 3.49
N LEU A 136 -20.90 2.57 3.31
CA LEU A 136 -20.11 1.43 3.82
C LEU A 136 -20.06 1.42 5.35
N LYS A 137 -20.31 2.55 6.03
CA LYS A 137 -20.17 2.70 7.50
C LYS A 137 -18.83 2.19 8.05
N LEU A 138 -17.79 2.25 7.22
CA LEU A 138 -16.43 1.87 7.58
C LEU A 138 -15.61 3.11 7.89
N ARG A 139 -14.56 2.94 8.68
CA ARG A 139 -13.51 3.95 8.88
C ARG A 139 -12.16 3.34 8.56
N ALA A 140 -11.30 4.09 7.88
CA ALA A 140 -9.91 3.69 7.68
C ALA A 140 -8.96 4.57 8.49
N GLU A 141 -7.98 3.95 9.14
CA GLU A 141 -6.90 4.64 9.86
C GLU A 141 -5.54 4.10 9.41
N VAL A 142 -4.63 4.99 9.01
CA VAL A 142 -3.25 4.62 8.68
C VAL A 142 -2.42 4.66 9.97
N PRO A 143 -1.85 3.53 10.42
CA PRO A 143 -1.06 3.50 11.64
C PRO A 143 0.26 4.27 11.49
N THR A 144 0.78 4.77 12.60
CA THR A 144 2.15 5.27 12.69
C THR A 144 3.15 4.10 12.65
N PRO A 145 4.42 4.31 12.24
CA PRO A 145 5.40 3.23 12.09
C PRO A 145 5.62 2.37 13.34
N ASP A 146 5.52 2.95 14.53
CA ASP A 146 5.62 2.26 15.83
C ASP A 146 4.45 1.30 16.09
N LYS A 147 3.31 1.51 15.41
CA LYS A 147 2.08 0.70 15.56
C LYS A 147 1.83 -0.21 14.35
N ALA A 148 2.76 -0.28 13.41
CA ALA A 148 2.69 -1.12 12.23
C ALA A 148 3.46 -2.44 12.44
N TYR A 149 3.12 -3.47 11.67
CA TYR A 149 3.88 -4.73 11.71
C TYR A 149 5.27 -4.61 11.08
N HIS A 150 5.45 -3.63 10.19
CA HIS A 150 6.71 -3.32 9.52
C HIS A 150 6.76 -1.82 9.23
N GLU A 151 7.90 -1.19 9.49
CA GLU A 151 8.08 0.26 9.37
C GLU A 151 7.84 0.80 7.94
N TRP A 152 8.14 0.01 6.91
CA TRP A 152 7.92 0.40 5.51
C TRP A 152 6.50 0.11 4.98
N TRP A 153 5.73 -0.74 5.67
CA TRP A 153 4.43 -1.23 5.18
C TRP A 153 3.32 -0.80 6.14
N LEU A 154 2.91 0.46 6.04
CA LEU A 154 1.85 1.04 6.88
C LEU A 154 0.48 0.63 6.34
N VAL A 155 0.02 -0.56 6.72
CA VAL A 155 -1.28 -1.09 6.28
C VAL A 155 -2.43 -0.35 6.96
N PRO A 156 -3.36 0.26 6.20
CA PRO A 156 -4.55 0.88 6.78
C PRO A 156 -5.41 -0.12 7.53
N ARG A 157 -5.83 0.23 8.76
CA ARG A 157 -6.79 -0.55 9.54
C ARG A 157 -8.20 -0.13 9.16
N ILE A 158 -9.04 -1.12 8.87
CA ILE A 158 -10.44 -0.91 8.53
C ILE A 158 -11.27 -1.28 9.75
N LEU A 159 -12.04 -0.32 10.24
CA LEU A 159 -12.87 -0.38 11.45
C LEU A 159 -14.34 -0.25 11.08
#